data_AF-A0A1F4YCL4-F1
#
_entry.id   AF-A0A1F4YCL4-F1
#
_cell.length_a   1.000
_cell.length_b   1.000
_cell.length_c   1.000
_cell.angle_alpha   90.00
_cell.angle_beta   90.00
_cell.angle_gamma   90.00
#
_symmetry.space_group_name_H-M   'P 1'
#
loop_
_entity.id
_entity.type
_entity.pdbx_description
1 polymer ?
#
loop_
_entity_poly.entity_id
_entity_poly.type
_entity_poly.pdbx_seq_one_letter_code
_entity_poly.pdbx_strand_id
1 'polypeptide(L)'
;MANYILLSISVVIGYTFRLLLPLPATQISLLDLSVLAFLISSLIYHPQKILSSLKYQYRLVLPILIFFLIDLISLNSSAHLGRPALLVGALYLFRWLVYSLAFSFIFNPRLALLLIGSLTTATSLIQYLFWPDVRFLSAFQWDPHYYRVVGSFLDPGFTGLILVFTLIYLTIRPLKNLRFNRIFCVLAYIALALTYSRSSYLAFLTTFAFIAYTKRSWVYLFKKLLLFAVTLLLLPRPGGEGVRLSRTNSVYARIYSWQQAVDIFSRQPLFGVGFNTYRYVQKSDFVSHAGAGADSSLLFAAATTGIVGFSIYYWYLSRLAKTSRLLAVSVTAAITHSFFLNSLFYPLVILWLSLLLKPKDYKSP
;
A
#
# COMPACT_ATOMS: atom_id res chain seq x y z
N MET A 1 -22.96 7.21 4.85
CA MET A 1 -22.84 6.24 3.73
C MET A 1 -22.19 6.89 2.51
N ALA A 2 -22.67 8.06 2.07
CA ALA A 2 -22.08 8.85 0.98
C ALA A 2 -20.56 9.01 1.07
N ASN A 3 -20.00 9.37 2.24
CA ASN A 3 -18.55 9.58 2.39
C ASN A 3 -17.72 8.31 2.11
N TYR A 4 -18.25 7.11 2.41
CA TYR A 4 -17.57 5.84 2.09
C TYR A 4 -17.62 5.51 0.60
N ILE A 5 -18.71 5.89 -0.08
CA ILE A 5 -18.83 5.73 -1.53
C ILE A 5 -17.83 6.66 -2.22
N LEU A 6 -17.81 7.94 -1.83
CA LEU A 6 -16.85 8.92 -2.34
C LEU A 6 -15.40 8.46 -2.15
N LEU A 7 -15.05 8.00 -0.94
CA LEU A 7 -13.74 7.44 -0.64
C LEU A 7 -13.41 6.22 -1.51
N SER A 8 -14.38 5.36 -1.79
CA SER A 8 -14.14 4.15 -2.60
C SER A 8 -13.95 4.48 -4.08
N ILE A 9 -14.72 5.43 -4.61
CA ILE A 9 -14.59 5.92 -5.98
C ILE A 9 -13.27 6.65 -6.16
N SER A 10 -12.87 7.49 -5.20
CA SER A 10 -11.61 8.22 -5.25
C SER A 10 -10.38 7.32 -5.18
N VAL A 11 -10.47 6.11 -4.60
CA VAL A 11 -9.37 5.13 -4.68
C VAL A 11 -9.11 4.73 -6.14
N VAL A 12 -10.18 4.51 -6.91
CA VAL A 12 -10.09 4.02 -8.30
C VAL A 12 -9.71 5.14 -9.25
N ILE A 13 -10.21 6.36 -9.01
CA ILE A 13 -10.00 7.51 -9.89
C ILE A 13 -8.81 8.38 -9.41
N GLY A 14 -8.32 8.13 -8.20
CA GLY A 14 -7.38 8.99 -7.50
C GLY A 14 -6.04 9.17 -8.19
N TYR A 15 -5.55 8.14 -8.85
CA TYR A 15 -4.23 8.18 -9.50
C TYR A 15 -4.25 8.82 -10.88
N THR A 16 -5.42 8.92 -11.53
CA THR A 16 -5.59 9.57 -12.83
C THR A 16 -5.75 11.08 -12.70
N PHE A 17 -6.36 11.56 -11.60
CA PHE A 17 -6.52 13.00 -11.35
C PHE A 17 -5.58 13.48 -10.25
N ARG A 18 -4.57 14.26 -10.66
CA ARG A 18 -3.59 14.87 -9.77
C ARG A 18 -3.50 16.36 -10.01
N LEU A 19 -3.58 17.14 -8.94
CA LEU A 19 -3.30 18.57 -8.94
C LEU A 19 -1.81 18.77 -8.70
N LEU A 20 -1.14 19.44 -9.66
CA LEU A 20 0.25 19.84 -9.54
C LEU A 20 0.32 21.08 -8.65
N LEU A 21 1.14 21.03 -7.61
CA LEU A 21 1.45 22.21 -6.80
C LEU A 21 2.68 22.92 -7.40
N PRO A 22 2.89 24.22 -7.11
CA PRO A 22 4.06 24.98 -7.57
C PRO A 22 5.39 24.58 -6.89
N LEU A 23 5.48 23.35 -6.35
CA LEU A 23 6.68 22.77 -5.78
C LEU A 23 7.13 21.55 -6.61
N PRO A 24 8.44 21.31 -6.78
CA PRO A 24 8.94 20.22 -7.60
C PRO A 24 8.36 18.86 -7.21
N ALA A 25 7.80 18.14 -8.19
CA ALA A 25 7.28 16.78 -8.04
C ALA A 25 6.24 16.57 -6.91
N THR A 26 5.55 17.64 -6.49
CA THR A 26 4.45 17.53 -5.53
C THR A 26 3.11 17.44 -6.23
N GLN A 27 2.33 16.44 -5.82
CA GLN A 27 1.04 16.14 -6.42
C GLN A 27 0.03 15.80 -5.33
N ILE A 28 -1.13 16.45 -5.38
CA ILE A 28 -2.29 16.10 -4.57
C ILE A 28 -3.23 15.28 -5.44
N SER A 29 -3.48 14.04 -5.05
CA SER A 29 -4.42 13.16 -5.73
C SER A 29 -5.86 13.44 -5.30
N LEU A 30 -6.84 13.08 -6.13
CA LEU A 30 -8.25 13.09 -5.72
C LEU A 30 -8.50 12.19 -4.49
N LEU A 31 -7.70 11.13 -4.32
CA LEU A 31 -7.72 10.31 -3.11
C LEU A 31 -7.36 11.13 -1.87
N ASP A 32 -6.29 11.94 -1.93
CA ASP A 32 -5.87 12.80 -0.81
C ASP A 32 -6.98 13.78 -0.41
N LEU A 33 -7.61 14.42 -1.39
CA LEU A 33 -8.73 15.33 -1.16
C LEU A 33 -9.92 14.60 -0.53
N SER A 34 -10.26 13.40 -1.02
CA SER A 34 -11.37 12.62 -0.49
C SER A 34 -11.13 12.13 0.94
N VAL A 35 -9.89 11.74 1.26
CA VAL A 35 -9.49 11.32 2.61
C VAL A 35 -9.57 12.53 3.52
N LEU A 36 -9.01 13.68 3.13
CA LEU A 36 -9.07 14.89 3.94
C LEU A 36 -10.51 15.34 4.20
N ALA A 37 -11.36 15.37 3.16
CA ALA A 37 -12.79 15.68 3.29
C ALA A 37 -13.51 14.68 4.21
N PHE A 38 -13.18 13.38 4.11
CA PHE A 38 -13.71 12.36 5.00
C PHE A 38 -13.30 12.64 6.45
N LEU A 39 -12.03 12.91 6.72
CA LEU A 39 -11.52 13.16 8.07
C LEU A 39 -12.12 14.43 8.68
N ILE A 40 -12.20 15.53 7.91
CA ILE A 40 -12.84 16.78 8.34
C ILE A 40 -14.31 16.53 8.65
N SER A 41 -15.04 15.81 7.78
CA SER A 41 -16.45 15.49 8.04
C SER A 41 -16.61 14.65 9.31
N SER A 42 -15.77 13.65 9.53
CA SER A 42 -15.78 12.85 10.75
C SER A 42 -15.46 13.68 11.99
N LEU A 43 -14.54 14.65 11.88
CA LEU A 43 -14.20 15.56 12.98
C LEU A 43 -15.36 16.46 13.37
N ILE A 44 -16.07 17.01 12.39
CA ILE A 44 -17.23 17.89 12.62
C ILE A 44 -18.40 17.09 13.20
N TYR A 45 -18.74 15.93 12.61
CA TYR A 45 -19.96 15.20 12.98
C TYR A 45 -19.76 14.22 14.14
N HIS A 46 -18.53 13.77 14.42
CA HIS A 46 -18.24 12.71 15.38
C HIS A 46 -17.00 12.97 16.29
N PRO A 47 -16.80 14.19 16.83
CA PRO A 47 -15.58 14.53 17.58
C PRO A 47 -15.39 13.66 18.82
N GLN A 48 -16.45 13.37 19.57
CA GLN A 48 -16.39 12.53 20.78
C GLN A 48 -15.99 11.08 20.46
N LYS A 49 -16.42 10.54 19.31
CA LYS A 49 -16.02 9.19 18.87
C LYS A 49 -14.54 9.17 18.45
N ILE A 50 -14.02 10.25 17.88
CA ILE A 50 -12.60 10.34 17.52
C ILE A 50 -11.74 10.40 18.78
N LEU A 51 -12.08 11.30 19.72
CA LEU A 51 -11.37 11.44 21.00
C LEU A 51 -11.30 10.11 21.76
N SER A 52 -12.42 9.40 21.83
CA SER A 52 -12.47 8.08 22.45
C SER A 52 -11.70 7.02 21.66
N SER A 53 -11.79 6.99 20.32
CA SER A 53 -10.98 6.10 19.48
C SER A 53 -9.49 6.29 19.72
N LEU A 54 -9.01 7.55 19.73
CA LEU A 54 -7.62 7.91 20.01
C LEU A 54 -7.19 7.45 21.41
N LYS A 55 -8.05 7.67 22.42
CA LYS A 55 -7.80 7.24 23.80
C LYS A 55 -7.71 5.72 23.91
N TYR A 56 -8.60 4.96 23.27
CA TYR A 56 -8.59 3.48 23.35
C TYR A 56 -7.50 2.83 22.51
N GLN A 57 -7.13 3.48 21.40
CA GLN A 57 -6.13 2.99 20.47
C GLN A 57 -4.78 3.70 20.64
N TYR A 58 -4.53 4.31 21.80
CA TYR A 58 -3.28 5.02 22.10
C TYR A 58 -2.02 4.16 21.85
N ARG A 59 -2.11 2.84 22.04
CA ARG A 59 -1.02 1.89 21.76
C ARG A 59 -0.63 1.81 20.27
N LEU A 60 -1.53 2.22 19.36
CA LEU A 60 -1.28 2.36 17.92
C LEU A 60 -0.95 3.82 17.56
N VAL A 61 -1.61 4.80 18.20
CA VAL A 61 -1.37 6.22 17.95
C VAL A 61 0.03 6.64 18.38
N LEU A 62 0.47 6.20 19.56
CA LEU A 62 1.77 6.57 20.13
C LEU A 62 2.96 6.27 19.20
N PRO A 63 3.15 5.05 18.68
CA PRO A 63 4.24 4.79 17.73
C PRO A 63 4.15 5.63 16.45
N ILE A 64 2.95 5.95 15.97
CA ILE A 64 2.76 6.82 14.79
C ILE A 64 3.28 8.24 15.09
N LEU A 65 2.89 8.81 16.24
CA LEU A 65 3.31 10.15 16.64
C LEU A 65 4.81 10.22 16.91
N ILE A 66 5.37 9.22 17.58
CA ILE A 66 6.82 9.16 17.83
C ILE A 66 7.58 9.01 16.51
N PHE A 67 7.11 8.17 15.57
CA PHE A 67 7.72 8.05 14.25
C PHE A 67 7.71 9.41 13.51
N PHE A 68 6.56 10.09 13.51
CA PHE A 68 6.42 11.42 12.91
C PHE A 68 7.39 12.44 13.51
N LEU A 69 7.55 12.47 14.84
CA LEU A 69 8.49 13.38 15.50
C LEU A 69 9.95 13.07 15.16
N ILE A 70 10.33 11.79 15.14
CA ILE A 70 11.69 11.38 14.74
C ILE A 70 11.97 11.74 13.29
N ASP A 71 10.98 11.62 12.41
CA ASP A 71 11.15 11.96 11.01
C ASP A 71 11.21 13.48 10.76
N LEU A 72 10.53 14.29 11.61
CA LEU A 72 10.75 15.74 11.64
C LEU A 72 12.18 16.10 12.07
N ILE A 73 12.74 15.39 13.05
CA ILE A 73 14.16 15.56 13.43
C ILE A 73 15.06 15.15 12.28
N SER A 74 14.74 14.04 11.61
CA SER A 74 15.46 13.55 10.45
C SER A 74 15.45 14.54 9.29
N LEU A 75 14.32 15.19 8.99
CA LEU A 75 14.25 16.22 7.94
C LEU A 75 15.27 17.34 8.15
N ASN A 76 15.59 17.71 9.40
CA ASN A 76 16.61 18.71 9.67
C ASN A 76 18.02 18.27 9.25
N SER A 77 18.32 16.96 9.19
CA SER A 77 19.60 16.45 8.68
C SER A 77 19.80 16.79 7.19
N SER A 78 18.69 17.01 6.48
CA SER A 78 18.63 17.38 5.07
C SER A 78 18.50 18.87 4.81
N ALA A 79 18.72 19.74 5.81
CA ALA A 79 18.62 21.19 5.64
C ALA A 79 19.51 21.75 4.52
N HIS A 80 20.65 21.10 4.26
CA HIS A 80 21.59 21.45 3.20
C HIS A 80 21.03 21.29 1.77
N LEU A 81 19.94 20.52 1.59
CA LEU A 81 19.27 20.31 0.30
C LEU A 81 18.37 21.49 -0.10
N GLY A 82 18.21 22.47 0.80
CA GLY A 82 17.45 23.70 0.56
C GLY A 82 15.98 23.61 0.98
N ARG A 83 15.37 24.80 1.12
CA ARG A 83 13.98 24.96 1.60
C ARG A 83 12.93 24.19 0.79
N PRO A 84 13.00 24.11 -0.57
CA PRO A 84 12.02 23.33 -1.33
C PRO A 84 12.03 21.84 -0.95
N ALA A 85 13.20 21.22 -0.80
CA ALA A 85 13.31 19.82 -0.44
C ALA A 85 12.71 19.53 0.94
N LEU A 86 12.96 20.42 1.92
CA LEU A 86 12.40 20.32 3.26
C LEU A 86 10.87 20.46 3.27
N LEU A 87 10.33 21.42 2.50
CA LEU A 87 8.89 21.61 2.40
C LEU A 87 8.20 20.41 1.74
N VAL A 88 8.78 19.87 0.65
CA VAL A 88 8.29 18.65 0.02
C VAL A 88 8.33 17.48 1.01
N GLY A 89 9.45 17.29 1.72
CA GLY A 89 9.59 16.27 2.76
C GLY A 89 8.51 16.36 3.84
N ALA A 90 8.32 17.56 4.40
CA ALA A 90 7.32 17.83 5.43
C ALA A 90 5.88 17.57 4.95
N LEU A 91 5.53 17.97 3.71
CA LEU A 91 4.20 17.73 3.14
C LEU A 91 3.91 16.24 2.97
N TYR A 92 4.88 15.45 2.49
CA TYR A 92 4.71 14.01 2.34
C TYR A 92 4.71 13.28 3.69
N LEU A 93 5.46 13.77 4.67
CA LEU A 93 5.41 13.26 6.04
C LEU A 93 4.06 13.54 6.70
N PHE A 94 3.52 14.75 6.51
CA PHE A 94 2.18 15.10 6.97
C PHE A 94 1.11 14.24 6.28
N ARG A 95 1.23 14.01 4.96
CA ARG A 95 0.37 13.07 4.23
C ARG A 95 0.43 11.68 4.86
N TRP A 96 1.62 11.14 5.13
CA TRP A 96 1.76 9.85 5.79
C TRP A 96 1.06 9.80 7.16
N LEU A 97 1.18 10.86 7.97
CA LEU A 97 0.51 10.98 9.27
C LEU A 97 -1.02 10.93 9.13
N VAL A 98 -1.57 11.70 8.18
CA VAL A 98 -3.01 11.76 7.90
C VAL A 98 -3.57 10.38 7.55
N TYR A 99 -2.92 9.65 6.65
CA TYR A 99 -3.35 8.30 6.27
C TYR A 99 -3.19 7.29 7.43
N SER A 100 -2.11 7.40 8.19
CA SER A 100 -1.81 6.49 9.31
C SER A 100 -2.77 6.66 10.48
N LEU A 101 -3.30 7.88 10.70
CA LEU A 101 -4.31 8.15 11.72
C LEU A 101 -5.75 7.98 11.23
N ALA A 102 -5.97 7.72 9.93
CA ALA A 102 -7.31 7.65 9.34
C ALA A 102 -8.24 6.64 10.04
N PHE A 103 -7.70 5.57 10.62
CA PHE A 103 -8.48 4.59 11.38
C PHE A 103 -9.28 5.19 12.54
N SER A 104 -8.78 6.27 13.16
CA SER A 104 -9.46 6.93 14.29
C SER A 104 -10.73 7.68 13.88
N PHE A 105 -10.91 7.91 12.58
CA PHE A 105 -12.00 8.67 11.98
C PHE A 105 -12.99 7.77 11.23
N ILE A 106 -12.72 6.47 11.14
CA ILE A 106 -13.51 5.50 10.37
C ILE A 106 -14.28 4.57 11.32
N PHE A 107 -15.61 4.66 11.30
CA PHE A 107 -16.48 3.90 12.21
C PHE A 107 -17.19 2.70 11.57
N ASN A 108 -17.43 2.72 10.25
CA ASN A 108 -18.08 1.62 9.53
C ASN A 108 -17.39 1.34 8.18
N PRO A 109 -16.20 0.72 8.21
CA PRO A 109 -15.36 0.54 7.03
C PRO A 109 -15.84 -0.56 6.08
N ARG A 110 -16.83 -1.39 6.47
CA ARG A 110 -17.19 -2.61 5.73
C ARG A 110 -17.60 -2.29 4.29
N LEU A 111 -18.42 -1.26 4.10
CA LEU A 111 -18.86 -0.86 2.76
C LEU A 111 -17.67 -0.42 1.90
N ALA A 112 -16.78 0.42 2.45
CA ALA A 112 -15.60 0.88 1.72
C ALA A 112 -14.64 -0.25 1.34
N LEU A 113 -14.36 -1.19 2.24
CA LEU A 113 -13.53 -2.37 1.93
C LEU A 113 -14.10 -3.20 0.77
N LEU A 114 -15.41 -3.43 0.79
CA LEU A 114 -16.08 -4.19 -0.26
C LEU A 114 -16.09 -3.43 -1.58
N LEU A 115 -16.39 -2.12 -1.56
CA LEU A 115 -16.39 -1.28 -2.76
C LEU A 115 -15.00 -1.14 -3.35
N ILE A 116 -13.97 -0.85 -2.55
CA ILE A 116 -12.59 -0.75 -3.04
C ILE A 116 -12.14 -2.08 -3.65
N GLY A 117 -12.40 -3.21 -2.97
CA GLY A 117 -12.05 -4.53 -3.50
C GLY A 117 -12.82 -4.86 -4.79
N SER A 118 -14.11 -4.57 -4.85
CA SER A 118 -14.95 -4.89 -6.01
C SER A 118 -14.63 -4.00 -7.20
N LEU A 119 -14.45 -2.70 -6.98
CA LEU A 119 -14.07 -1.76 -8.03
C LEU A 119 -12.67 -2.08 -8.56
N THR A 120 -11.69 -2.35 -7.69
CA THR A 120 -10.33 -2.74 -8.12
C THR A 120 -10.37 -4.02 -8.96
N THR A 121 -11.16 -5.01 -8.55
CA THR A 121 -11.32 -6.26 -9.32
C THR A 121 -12.00 -6.00 -10.66
N ALA A 122 -13.06 -5.20 -10.68
CA ALA A 122 -13.80 -4.87 -11.90
C ALA A 122 -12.92 -4.08 -12.88
N THR A 123 -12.28 -3.00 -12.44
CA THR A 123 -11.41 -2.19 -13.30
C THR A 123 -10.21 -2.95 -13.81
N SER A 124 -9.65 -3.87 -12.99
CA SER A 124 -8.57 -4.76 -13.43
C SER A 124 -8.99 -5.66 -14.60
N LEU A 125 -10.14 -6.32 -14.48
CA LEU A 125 -10.62 -7.24 -15.53
C LEU A 125 -11.09 -6.47 -16.77
N ILE A 126 -11.80 -5.35 -16.59
CA ILE A 126 -12.22 -4.47 -17.69
C ILE A 126 -10.98 -3.95 -18.44
N GLN A 127 -9.98 -3.44 -17.71
CA GLN A 127 -8.74 -2.97 -18.32
C GLN A 127 -8.05 -4.09 -19.11
N TYR A 128 -7.92 -5.29 -18.56
CA TYR A 128 -7.26 -6.39 -19.27
C TYR A 128 -8.00 -6.83 -20.55
N LEU A 129 -9.33 -6.82 -20.54
CA LEU A 129 -10.16 -7.25 -21.68
C LEU A 129 -10.22 -6.20 -22.80
N PHE A 130 -10.41 -4.93 -22.44
CA PHE A 130 -10.65 -3.86 -23.42
C PHE A 130 -9.39 -3.03 -23.75
N TRP A 131 -8.43 -2.96 -22.83
CA TRP A 131 -7.15 -2.23 -22.99
C TRP A 131 -5.95 -3.08 -22.55
N PRO A 132 -5.67 -4.21 -23.24
CA PRO A 132 -4.53 -5.07 -22.90
C PRO A 132 -3.18 -4.40 -23.13
N ASP A 133 -3.10 -3.41 -24.04
CA ASP A 133 -1.89 -2.62 -24.29
C ASP A 133 -2.04 -1.21 -23.72
N VAL A 134 -1.27 -0.92 -22.67
CA VAL A 134 -1.22 0.41 -22.03
C VAL A 134 0.14 1.08 -22.21
N ARG A 135 0.97 0.61 -23.15
CA ARG A 135 2.31 1.19 -23.39
C ARG A 135 2.26 2.65 -23.81
N PHE A 136 1.16 3.11 -24.41
CA PHE A 136 0.96 4.52 -24.75
C PHE A 136 1.04 5.45 -23.53
N LEU A 137 0.82 4.93 -22.30
CA LEU A 137 0.96 5.70 -21.07
C LEU A 137 2.41 6.08 -20.74
N SER A 138 3.41 5.52 -21.42
CA SER A 138 4.80 5.94 -21.26
C SER A 138 5.01 7.40 -21.67
N ALA A 139 4.17 7.94 -22.56
CA ALA A 139 4.12 9.37 -22.88
C ALA A 139 3.84 10.25 -21.65
N PHE A 140 3.18 9.68 -20.63
CA PHE A 140 2.87 10.31 -19.35
C PHE A 140 3.75 9.79 -18.21
N GLN A 141 4.91 9.19 -18.51
CA GLN A 141 5.89 8.73 -17.52
C GLN A 141 5.43 7.54 -16.65
N TRP A 142 4.44 6.78 -17.14
CA TRP A 142 4.06 5.50 -16.54
C TRP A 142 4.85 4.34 -17.17
N ASP A 143 5.03 3.28 -16.37
CA ASP A 143 5.73 2.09 -16.84
C ASP A 143 4.97 1.41 -17.98
N PRO A 144 5.64 1.08 -19.10
CA PRO A 144 4.99 0.42 -20.23
C PRO A 144 4.58 -1.01 -19.85
N HIS A 145 3.30 -1.33 -20.08
CA HIS A 145 2.74 -2.65 -19.79
C HIS A 145 1.89 -3.18 -20.94
N TYR A 146 2.06 -4.46 -21.24
CA TYR A 146 1.40 -5.18 -22.33
C TYR A 146 0.90 -6.55 -21.82
N TYR A 147 -0.38 -6.84 -22.05
CA TYR A 147 -1.11 -8.01 -21.54
C TYR A 147 -0.92 -8.26 -20.05
N ARG A 148 -1.03 -7.19 -19.27
CA ARG A 148 -0.87 -7.23 -17.81
C ARG A 148 -1.97 -6.41 -17.15
N VAL A 149 -2.55 -6.95 -16.08
CA VAL A 149 -3.45 -6.18 -15.21
C VAL A 149 -2.63 -5.14 -14.47
N VAL A 150 -2.90 -3.87 -14.77
CA VAL A 150 -2.39 -2.70 -14.04
C VAL A 150 -3.50 -2.02 -13.26
N GLY A 151 -4.76 -2.26 -13.62
CA GLY A 151 -5.95 -1.71 -12.98
C GLY A 151 -5.95 -0.18 -12.95
N SER A 152 -6.72 0.38 -12.02
CA SER A 152 -6.81 1.84 -11.81
C SER A 152 -5.53 2.48 -11.26
N PHE A 153 -4.62 1.70 -10.68
CA PHE A 153 -3.39 2.24 -10.10
C PHE A 153 -2.28 2.40 -11.13
N LEU A 154 -2.49 1.91 -12.35
CA LEU A 154 -1.50 1.91 -13.43
C LEU A 154 -0.17 1.24 -13.01
N ASP A 155 -0.23 0.43 -11.95
CA ASP A 155 0.87 -0.34 -11.40
C ASP A 155 0.37 -1.75 -11.03
N PRO A 156 0.95 -2.79 -11.64
CA PRO A 156 0.50 -4.17 -11.45
C PRO A 156 0.87 -4.73 -10.07
N GLY A 157 1.92 -4.21 -9.43
CA GLY A 157 2.32 -4.59 -8.08
C GLY A 157 1.35 -4.09 -7.02
N PHE A 158 1.04 -2.79 -7.02
CA PHE A 158 0.05 -2.21 -6.12
C PHE A 158 -1.34 -2.77 -6.36
N THR A 159 -1.77 -2.91 -7.62
CA THR A 159 -3.05 -3.58 -7.95
C THR A 159 -3.08 -5.01 -7.42
N GLY A 160 -2.02 -5.78 -7.64
CA GLY A 160 -1.91 -7.12 -7.10
C GLY A 160 -1.99 -7.17 -5.56
N LEU A 161 -1.35 -6.24 -4.85
CA LEU A 161 -1.42 -6.21 -3.38
C LEU A 161 -2.84 -5.92 -2.87
N ILE A 162 -3.58 -5.00 -3.49
CA ILE A 162 -4.99 -4.72 -3.11
C ILE A 162 -5.89 -5.91 -3.42
N LEU A 163 -5.63 -6.65 -4.51
CA LEU A 163 -6.35 -7.90 -4.81
C LEU A 163 -6.02 -8.98 -3.77
N VAL A 164 -4.77 -9.11 -3.33
CA VAL A 164 -4.38 -10.00 -2.21
C VAL A 164 -5.13 -9.61 -0.93
N PHE A 165 -5.17 -8.32 -0.60
CA PHE A 165 -5.95 -7.82 0.54
C PHE A 165 -7.44 -8.14 0.44
N THR A 166 -8.03 -8.01 -0.74
CA THR A 166 -9.42 -8.36 -1.02
C THR A 166 -9.65 -9.86 -0.77
N LEU A 167 -8.76 -10.72 -1.27
CA LEU A 167 -8.82 -12.17 -1.07
C LEU A 167 -8.67 -12.57 0.41
N ILE A 168 -7.78 -11.90 1.16
CA ILE A 168 -7.65 -12.08 2.61
C ILE A 168 -8.97 -11.74 3.31
N TYR A 169 -9.54 -10.57 2.98
CA TYR A 169 -10.78 -10.10 3.60
C TYR A 169 -11.94 -11.07 3.36
N LEU A 170 -12.16 -11.49 2.10
CA LEU A 170 -13.23 -12.43 1.74
C LEU A 170 -13.01 -13.85 2.29
N THR A 171 -11.75 -14.21 2.59
CA THR A 171 -11.42 -15.51 3.20
C THR A 171 -11.67 -15.52 4.71
N ILE A 172 -11.35 -14.43 5.41
CA ILE A 172 -11.46 -14.34 6.89
C ILE A 172 -12.85 -13.83 7.30
N ARG A 173 -13.46 -12.94 6.51
CA ARG A 173 -14.79 -12.35 6.74
C ARG A 173 -15.65 -12.49 5.48
N PRO A 174 -16.12 -13.72 5.17
CA PRO A 174 -16.89 -13.97 3.97
C PRO A 174 -18.20 -13.17 3.95
N LEU A 175 -18.70 -12.89 2.75
CA LEU A 175 -20.03 -12.33 2.54
C LEU A 175 -21.11 -13.30 3.04
N LYS A 176 -22.27 -12.75 3.41
CA LYS A 176 -23.43 -13.55 3.88
C LYS A 176 -23.82 -14.60 2.84
N ASN A 177 -23.85 -14.22 1.56
CA ASN A 177 -24.06 -15.17 0.46
C ASN A 177 -22.73 -15.80 0.04
N LEU A 178 -22.53 -17.07 0.43
CA LEU A 178 -21.29 -17.80 0.18
C LEU A 178 -21.05 -18.09 -1.31
N ARG A 179 -22.10 -18.23 -2.12
CA ARG A 179 -21.96 -18.41 -3.57
C ARG A 179 -21.37 -17.15 -4.20
N PHE A 180 -21.92 -15.99 -3.86
CA PHE A 180 -21.41 -14.72 -4.33
C PHE A 180 -19.98 -14.44 -3.81
N ASN A 181 -19.69 -14.80 -2.55
CA ASN A 181 -18.33 -14.72 -2.00
C ASN A 181 -17.32 -15.55 -2.81
N ARG A 182 -17.68 -16.78 -3.21
CA ARG A 182 -16.82 -17.65 -4.01
C ARG A 182 -16.58 -17.06 -5.40
N ILE A 183 -17.62 -16.60 -6.08
CA ILE A 183 -17.50 -15.93 -7.39
C ILE A 183 -16.55 -14.74 -7.29
N PHE A 184 -16.75 -13.90 -6.26
CA PHE A 184 -15.91 -12.73 -6.09
C PHE A 184 -14.44 -13.08 -5.79
N CYS A 185 -14.19 -14.09 -4.95
CA CYS A 185 -12.84 -14.62 -4.74
C CYS A 185 -12.20 -15.12 -6.05
N VAL A 186 -12.97 -15.80 -6.91
CA VAL A 186 -12.47 -16.30 -8.20
C VAL A 186 -12.10 -15.13 -9.11
N LEU A 187 -12.97 -14.13 -9.24
CA LEU A 187 -12.70 -12.94 -10.06
C LEU A 187 -11.48 -12.16 -9.56
N ALA A 188 -11.38 -11.93 -8.24
CA ALA A 188 -10.23 -11.26 -7.64
C ALA A 188 -8.93 -12.06 -7.81
N TYR A 189 -9.00 -13.40 -7.74
CA TYR A 189 -7.85 -14.27 -7.96
C TYR A 189 -7.41 -14.28 -9.43
N ILE A 190 -8.35 -14.32 -10.39
CA ILE A 190 -8.04 -14.22 -11.83
C ILE A 190 -7.40 -12.87 -12.13
N ALA A 191 -7.95 -11.77 -11.61
CA ALA A 191 -7.36 -10.44 -11.74
C ALA A 191 -5.93 -10.42 -11.17
N LEU A 192 -5.72 -10.99 -9.98
CA LEU A 192 -4.38 -11.10 -9.37
C LEU A 192 -3.43 -11.91 -10.25
N ALA A 193 -3.88 -13.05 -10.78
CA ALA A 193 -3.07 -13.89 -11.65
C ALA A 193 -2.63 -13.13 -12.91
N LEU A 194 -3.53 -12.37 -13.54
CA LEU A 194 -3.20 -11.57 -14.73
C LEU A 194 -2.32 -10.34 -14.43
N THR A 195 -2.00 -10.04 -13.16
CA THR A 195 -1.05 -8.95 -12.84
C THR A 195 0.39 -9.30 -13.15
N TYR A 196 0.77 -10.56 -13.36
CA TYR A 196 2.18 -10.99 -13.54
C TYR A 196 3.17 -10.39 -12.50
N SER A 197 2.68 -10.06 -11.30
CA SER A 197 3.46 -9.39 -10.27
C SER A 197 4.07 -10.39 -9.32
N ARG A 198 5.38 -10.61 -9.44
CA ARG A 198 6.15 -11.51 -8.56
C ARG A 198 6.00 -11.15 -7.07
N SER A 199 6.01 -9.87 -6.73
CA SER A 199 5.84 -9.41 -5.35
C SER A 199 4.44 -9.71 -4.82
N SER A 200 3.40 -9.52 -5.65
CA SER A 200 2.01 -9.79 -5.26
C SER A 200 1.72 -11.29 -5.19
N TYR A 201 2.33 -12.10 -6.07
CA TYR A 201 2.28 -13.56 -5.98
C TYR A 201 2.95 -14.07 -4.70
N LEU A 202 4.12 -13.55 -4.36
CA LEU A 202 4.80 -13.93 -3.12
C LEU A 202 3.97 -13.51 -1.90
N ALA A 203 3.39 -12.30 -1.89
CA ALA A 203 2.48 -11.86 -0.85
C ALA A 203 1.24 -12.76 -0.73
N PHE A 204 0.66 -13.23 -1.85
CA PHE A 204 -0.40 -14.23 -1.83
C PHE A 204 0.07 -15.53 -1.16
N LEU A 205 1.20 -16.08 -1.60
CA LEU A 205 1.71 -17.37 -1.09
C LEU A 205 2.05 -17.31 0.40
N THR A 206 2.82 -16.31 0.84
CA THR A 206 3.24 -16.18 2.25
C THR A 206 2.03 -15.98 3.16
N THR A 207 1.06 -15.18 2.73
CA THR A 207 -0.13 -14.90 3.52
C THR A 207 -1.08 -16.09 3.59
N PHE A 208 -1.33 -16.79 2.49
CA PHE A 208 -2.17 -17.98 2.52
C PHE A 208 -1.48 -19.17 3.22
N ALA A 209 -0.14 -19.23 3.22
CA ALA A 209 0.62 -20.12 4.09
C ALA A 209 0.45 -19.76 5.57
N PHE A 210 0.50 -18.47 5.93
CA PHE A 210 0.22 -18.03 7.30
C PHE A 210 -1.22 -18.32 7.74
N ILE A 211 -2.20 -18.17 6.84
CA ILE A 211 -3.59 -18.60 7.09
C ILE A 211 -3.66 -20.12 7.30
N ALA A 212 -2.95 -20.92 6.48
CA ALA A 212 -2.91 -22.38 6.60
C ALA A 212 -2.31 -22.82 7.94
N TYR A 213 -1.18 -22.21 8.32
CA TYR A 213 -0.49 -22.42 9.59
C TYR A 213 -1.42 -22.12 10.77
N THR A 214 -2.07 -20.96 10.76
CA THR A 214 -3.03 -20.57 11.82
C THR A 214 -4.31 -21.42 11.81
N LYS A 215 -4.61 -22.13 10.73
CA LYS A 215 -5.68 -23.16 10.65
C LYS A 215 -5.19 -24.57 10.99
N ARG A 216 -3.88 -24.78 11.17
CA ARG A 216 -3.23 -26.09 11.30
C ARG A 216 -3.64 -27.07 10.19
N SER A 217 -3.77 -26.57 8.95
CA SER A 217 -4.28 -27.38 7.82
C SER A 217 -3.30 -27.38 6.64
N TRP A 218 -2.48 -28.44 6.56
CA TRP A 218 -1.60 -28.70 5.42
C TRP A 218 -2.37 -28.91 4.12
N VAL A 219 -3.56 -29.51 4.18
CA VAL A 219 -4.46 -29.66 3.02
C VAL A 219 -4.87 -28.31 2.46
N TYR A 220 -5.16 -27.32 3.31
CA TYR A 220 -5.47 -25.96 2.85
C TYR A 220 -4.27 -25.31 2.15
N LEU A 221 -3.06 -25.46 2.71
CA LEU A 221 -1.82 -24.99 2.07
C LEU A 221 -1.62 -25.66 0.71
N PHE A 222 -1.68 -26.98 0.65
CA PHE A 222 -1.48 -27.75 -0.58
C PHE A 222 -2.47 -27.34 -1.67
N LYS A 223 -3.76 -27.16 -1.34
CA LYS A 223 -4.77 -26.68 -2.30
C LYS A 223 -4.43 -25.31 -2.88
N LYS A 224 -3.88 -24.39 -2.07
CA LYS A 224 -3.48 -23.04 -2.53
C LYS A 224 -2.21 -23.07 -3.37
N LEU A 225 -1.24 -23.91 -3.02
CA LEU A 225 -0.03 -24.13 -3.81
C LEU A 225 -0.38 -24.77 -5.16
N LEU A 226 -1.22 -25.81 -5.17
CA LEU A 226 -1.68 -26.46 -6.39
C LEU A 226 -2.44 -25.49 -7.30
N LEU A 227 -3.38 -24.72 -6.73
CA LEU A 227 -4.10 -23.68 -7.47
C LEU A 227 -3.14 -22.69 -8.13
N PHE A 228 -2.12 -22.23 -7.39
CA PHE A 228 -1.14 -21.29 -7.91
C PHE A 228 -0.25 -21.92 -8.99
N ALA A 229 0.22 -23.16 -8.79
CA ALA A 229 1.02 -23.88 -9.77
C ALA A 229 0.26 -24.11 -11.08
N VAL A 230 -0.98 -24.61 -11.00
CA VAL A 230 -1.86 -24.77 -12.18
C VAL A 230 -2.09 -23.43 -12.87
N THR A 231 -2.31 -22.36 -12.11
CA THR A 231 -2.47 -21.01 -12.66
C THR A 231 -1.23 -20.56 -13.45
N LEU A 232 -0.02 -20.80 -12.94
CA LEU A 232 1.22 -20.43 -13.66
C LEU A 232 1.38 -21.18 -14.99
N LEU A 233 0.86 -22.40 -15.09
CA LEU A 233 0.85 -23.19 -16.32
C LEU A 233 -0.20 -22.69 -17.31
N LEU A 234 -1.37 -22.28 -16.84
CA LEU A 234 -2.49 -21.84 -17.67
C LEU A 234 -2.46 -20.34 -18.05
N LEU A 235 -1.63 -19.54 -17.39
CA LEU A 235 -1.56 -18.09 -17.60
C LEU A 235 -1.14 -17.75 -19.06
N PRO A 236 -1.90 -16.89 -19.77
CA PRO A 236 -1.65 -16.59 -21.18
C PRO A 236 -0.41 -15.71 -21.36
N ARG A 237 0.57 -16.15 -22.16
CA ARG A 237 1.81 -15.41 -22.42
C ARG A 237 1.94 -15.00 -23.89
N PRO A 238 1.08 -14.09 -24.39
CA PRO A 238 1.03 -13.72 -25.81
C PRO A 238 2.31 -13.02 -26.30
N GLY A 239 3.10 -12.44 -25.40
CA GLY A 239 4.38 -11.80 -25.71
C GLY A 239 4.69 -10.61 -24.81
N GLY A 240 5.93 -10.13 -24.84
CA GLY A 240 6.40 -8.95 -24.10
C GLY A 240 7.08 -9.25 -22.76
N GLU A 241 7.97 -8.33 -22.33
CA GLU A 241 8.72 -8.46 -21.07
C GLU A 241 7.82 -8.45 -19.82
N GLY A 242 6.65 -7.83 -19.87
CA GLY A 242 5.72 -7.73 -18.73
C GLY A 242 5.17 -9.07 -18.24
N VAL A 243 4.95 -10.01 -19.17
CA VAL A 243 4.40 -11.35 -18.89
C VAL A 243 5.48 -12.43 -18.67
N ARG A 244 6.75 -12.07 -18.92
CA ARG A 244 7.90 -12.96 -18.70
C ARG A 244 8.31 -12.97 -17.23
N LEU A 245 7.87 -14.00 -16.51
CA LEU A 245 8.21 -14.17 -15.09
C LEU A 245 9.72 -14.39 -14.85
N SER A 246 10.45 -14.86 -15.86
CA SER A 246 11.91 -15.07 -15.84
C SER A 246 12.73 -13.80 -16.08
N ARG A 247 12.10 -12.63 -16.28
CA ARG A 247 12.82 -11.38 -16.56
C ARG A 247 13.79 -10.98 -15.44
N THR A 248 14.99 -10.58 -15.84
CA THR A 248 16.09 -10.19 -14.95
C THR A 248 16.18 -8.68 -14.75
N ASN A 249 15.73 -7.86 -15.71
CA ASN A 249 15.84 -6.39 -15.64
C ASN A 249 15.29 -5.80 -14.34
N SER A 250 14.05 -6.15 -13.96
CA SER A 250 13.49 -5.69 -12.69
C SER A 250 14.15 -6.29 -11.43
N VAL A 251 14.91 -7.39 -11.55
CA VAL A 251 15.72 -7.91 -10.44
C VAL A 251 16.95 -7.04 -10.25
N TYR A 252 17.68 -6.75 -11.33
CA TYR A 252 18.85 -5.86 -11.27
C TYR A 252 18.49 -4.44 -10.81
N ALA A 253 17.40 -3.88 -11.33
CA ALA A 253 16.92 -2.56 -10.90
C ALA A 253 16.64 -2.51 -9.38
N ARG A 254 16.02 -3.57 -8.83
CA ARG A 254 15.75 -3.67 -7.39
C ARG A 254 17.03 -3.82 -6.56
N ILE A 255 17.96 -4.66 -7.01
CA ILE A 255 19.26 -4.82 -6.34
C ILE A 255 19.99 -3.47 -6.30
N TYR A 256 20.00 -2.74 -7.41
CA TYR A 256 20.59 -1.40 -7.48
C TYR A 256 19.88 -0.41 -6.54
N SER A 257 18.53 -0.43 -6.50
CA SER A 257 17.75 0.38 -5.56
C SER A 257 18.08 0.05 -4.10
N TRP A 258 18.24 -1.24 -3.77
CA TRP A 258 18.60 -1.68 -2.43
C TRP A 258 20.01 -1.25 -2.03
N GLN A 259 20.99 -1.37 -2.95
CA GLN A 259 22.36 -0.93 -2.73
C GLN A 259 22.43 0.57 -2.45
N GLN A 260 21.71 1.39 -3.22
CA GLN A 260 21.63 2.83 -2.97
C GLN A 260 21.01 3.15 -1.61
N ALA A 261 19.92 2.47 -1.23
CA ALA A 261 19.29 2.70 0.06
C ALA A 261 20.21 2.31 1.23
N VAL A 262 20.97 1.22 1.10
CA VAL A 262 21.98 0.80 2.09
C VAL A 262 23.13 1.79 2.16
N ASP A 263 23.64 2.29 1.02
CA ASP A 263 24.68 3.32 0.99
C ASP A 263 24.22 4.61 1.70
N ILE A 264 23.02 5.10 1.39
CA ILE A 264 22.43 6.27 2.04
C ILE A 264 22.28 6.05 3.56
N PHE A 265 21.76 4.88 3.96
CA PHE A 265 21.65 4.53 5.38
C PHE A 265 23.02 4.51 6.07
N SER A 266 24.06 3.96 5.42
CA SER A 266 25.40 3.87 6.00
C SER A 266 26.04 5.22 6.27
N ARG A 267 25.68 6.25 5.49
CA ARG A 267 26.17 7.63 5.65
C ARG A 267 25.50 8.37 6.80
N GLN A 268 24.22 8.06 7.09
CA GLN A 268 23.44 8.68 8.17
C GLN A 268 22.63 7.65 8.97
N PRO A 269 23.29 6.75 9.74
CA PRO A 269 22.64 5.56 10.28
C PRO A 269 21.68 5.83 11.45
N LEU A 270 21.86 6.92 12.21
CA LEU A 270 21.06 7.20 13.40
C LEU A 270 19.69 7.77 13.06
N PHE A 271 19.67 8.87 12.31
CA PHE A 271 18.44 9.60 11.96
C PHE A 271 18.11 9.57 10.48
N GLY A 272 18.97 9.08 9.59
CA GLY A 272 18.70 9.09 8.15
C GLY A 272 18.67 10.49 7.54
N VAL A 273 18.25 10.53 6.27
CA VAL A 273 18.24 11.75 5.46
C VAL A 273 16.91 12.52 5.48
N GLY A 274 15.87 12.04 6.14
CA GLY A 274 14.54 12.65 6.19
C GLY A 274 13.53 12.05 5.22
N PHE A 275 12.26 12.10 5.58
CA PHE A 275 11.17 11.60 4.73
C PHE A 275 11.14 12.27 3.36
N ASN A 276 11.10 11.48 2.30
CA ASN A 276 10.88 11.96 0.92
C ASN A 276 11.95 12.95 0.39
N THR A 277 13.00 13.24 1.17
CA THR A 277 14.23 13.93 0.71
C THR A 277 15.18 12.97 -0.01
N TYR A 278 14.94 11.65 0.12
CA TYR A 278 15.63 10.57 -0.57
C TYR A 278 15.85 10.85 -2.07
N ARG A 279 14.84 11.41 -2.76
CA ARG A 279 14.91 11.87 -4.17
C ARG A 279 16.11 12.77 -4.47
N TYR A 280 16.34 13.73 -3.60
CA TYR A 280 17.36 14.76 -3.76
C TYR A 280 18.74 14.19 -3.46
N VAL A 281 18.85 13.32 -2.45
CA VAL A 281 20.09 12.65 -2.07
C VAL A 281 20.57 11.71 -3.17
N GLN A 282 19.66 10.91 -3.76
CA GLN A 282 20.01 10.01 -4.87
C GLN A 282 20.16 10.73 -6.22
N LYS A 283 19.91 12.05 -6.28
CA LYS A 283 19.91 12.86 -7.51
C LYS A 283 19.06 12.27 -8.63
N SER A 284 17.93 11.64 -8.27
CA SER A 284 17.02 11.05 -9.25
C SER A 284 16.22 12.12 -9.97
N ASP A 285 15.78 11.77 -11.18
CA ASP A 285 14.91 12.62 -11.99
C ASP A 285 13.61 13.01 -11.25
N PHE A 286 13.29 14.30 -11.27
CA PHE A 286 12.08 14.87 -10.69
C PHE A 286 10.81 14.50 -11.47
N VAL A 287 10.97 14.11 -12.74
CA VAL A 287 9.86 13.71 -13.62
C VAL A 287 9.35 12.31 -13.27
N SER A 288 10.21 11.42 -12.77
CA SER A 288 9.84 10.05 -12.44
C SER A 288 8.85 9.95 -11.28
N HIS A 289 7.79 9.16 -11.46
CA HIS A 289 6.83 8.84 -10.39
C HIS A 289 7.43 7.95 -9.27
N ALA A 290 8.49 7.19 -9.55
CA ALA A 290 9.16 6.32 -8.60
C ALA A 290 10.36 6.98 -7.89
N GLY A 291 10.84 8.12 -8.38
CA GLY A 291 12.10 8.74 -7.94
C GLY A 291 12.14 9.26 -6.50
N ALA A 292 11.09 9.10 -5.68
CA ALA A 292 11.10 9.58 -4.29
C ALA A 292 11.25 8.49 -3.23
N GLY A 293 11.25 7.21 -3.65
CA GLY A 293 11.37 6.08 -2.74
C GLY A 293 12.47 5.11 -3.15
N ALA A 294 12.77 4.18 -2.25
CA ALA A 294 13.48 2.96 -2.58
C ALA A 294 12.46 1.85 -2.88
N ASP A 295 12.85 0.86 -3.70
CA ASP A 295 11.96 -0.27 -4.00
C ASP A 295 11.57 -1.04 -2.73
N SER A 296 12.42 -1.10 -1.70
CA SER A 296 12.02 -1.69 -0.41
C SER A 296 11.53 -0.61 0.56
N SER A 297 10.32 -0.76 1.12
CA SER A 297 9.84 0.13 2.20
C SER A 297 10.69 0.04 3.46
N LEU A 298 11.25 -1.13 3.76
CA LEU A 298 12.05 -1.31 4.97
C LEU A 298 13.39 -0.59 4.84
N LEU A 299 14.03 -0.70 3.67
CA LEU A 299 15.25 0.07 3.38
C LEU A 299 14.94 1.56 3.24
N PHE A 300 13.80 1.92 2.67
CA PHE A 300 13.35 3.31 2.63
C PHE A 300 13.23 3.89 4.05
N ALA A 301 12.51 3.21 4.95
CA ALA A 301 12.39 3.65 6.35
C ALA A 301 13.75 3.78 7.05
N ALA A 302 14.65 2.82 6.84
CA ALA A 302 16.00 2.88 7.40
C ALA A 302 16.81 4.05 6.81
N ALA A 303 16.82 4.23 5.49
CA ALA A 303 17.55 5.30 4.83
C ALA A 303 17.02 6.69 5.20
N THR A 304 15.71 6.86 5.31
CA THR A 304 15.09 8.15 5.60
C THR A 304 15.07 8.47 7.09
N THR A 305 14.94 7.50 7.99
CA THR A 305 14.75 7.78 9.44
C THR A 305 15.82 7.19 10.34
N GLY A 306 16.81 6.51 9.75
CA GLY A 306 17.86 5.79 10.46
C GLY A 306 17.31 4.62 11.28
N ILE A 307 18.17 4.05 12.12
CA ILE A 307 17.83 2.89 12.96
C ILE A 307 16.77 3.25 14.01
N VAL A 308 16.74 4.50 14.46
CA VAL A 308 15.79 4.99 15.47
C VAL A 308 14.37 4.96 14.90
N GLY A 309 14.13 5.64 13.77
CA GLY A 309 12.82 5.67 13.16
C GLY A 309 12.40 4.30 12.61
N PHE A 310 13.33 3.53 12.04
CA PHE A 310 13.07 2.16 11.62
C PHE A 310 12.55 1.28 12.77
N SER A 311 13.18 1.36 13.95
CA SER A 311 12.76 0.59 15.12
C SER A 311 11.36 0.97 15.61
N ILE A 312 11.02 2.26 15.57
CA ILE A 312 9.68 2.76 15.92
C ILE A 312 8.64 2.32 14.89
N TYR A 313 8.99 2.34 13.60
CA TYR A 313 8.12 1.86 12.53
C TYR A 313 7.85 0.36 12.66
N TYR A 314 8.87 -0.44 12.99
CA TYR A 314 8.70 -1.85 13.30
C TYR A 314 7.81 -2.08 14.52
N TRP A 315 7.94 -1.24 15.56
CA TRP A 315 7.07 -1.26 16.72
C TRP A 315 5.60 -0.95 16.33
N TYR A 316 5.36 0.04 15.46
CA TYR A 316 4.04 0.32 14.89
C TYR A 316 3.44 -0.90 14.18
N LEU A 317 4.16 -1.49 13.22
CA LEU A 317 3.69 -2.65 12.45
C LEU A 317 3.40 -3.85 13.36
N SER A 318 4.25 -4.07 14.37
CA SER A 318 4.07 -5.12 15.37
C SER A 318 2.79 -4.92 16.20
N ARG A 319 2.48 -3.68 16.60
CA ARG A 319 1.23 -3.36 17.31
C ARG A 319 0.02 -3.55 16.39
N LEU A 320 0.13 -3.13 15.14
CA LEU A 320 -0.94 -3.28 14.14
C LEU A 320 -1.28 -4.75 13.91
N ALA A 321 -0.27 -5.60 13.70
CA ALA A 321 -0.44 -7.04 13.51
C ALA A 321 -1.07 -7.73 14.73
N LYS A 322 -0.72 -7.30 15.95
CA LYS A 322 -1.28 -7.85 17.21
C LYS A 322 -2.75 -7.47 17.45
N THR A 323 -3.33 -6.56 16.66
CA THR A 323 -4.68 -6.05 16.93
C THR A 323 -5.78 -7.04 16.54
N SER A 324 -5.61 -7.79 15.44
CA SER A 324 -6.54 -8.85 15.05
C SER A 324 -5.88 -9.83 14.09
N ARG A 325 -6.42 -11.05 13.97
CA ARG A 325 -5.94 -12.03 12.97
C ARG A 325 -6.00 -11.48 11.54
N LEU A 326 -7.05 -10.73 11.20
CA LEU A 326 -7.19 -10.11 9.88
C LEU A 326 -6.04 -9.13 9.60
N LEU A 327 -5.71 -8.28 10.57
CA LEU A 327 -4.59 -7.34 10.47
C LEU A 327 -3.24 -8.05 10.46
N ALA A 328 -3.03 -9.08 11.29
CA ALA A 328 -1.79 -9.87 11.26
C ALA A 328 -1.52 -10.40 9.84
N VAL A 329 -2.52 -11.04 9.23
CA VAL A 329 -2.46 -11.63 7.90
C VAL A 329 -2.23 -10.56 6.81
N SER A 330 -2.92 -9.42 6.89
CA SER A 330 -2.71 -8.30 5.97
C SER A 330 -1.36 -7.60 6.13
N VAL A 331 -0.86 -7.44 7.36
CA VAL A 331 0.48 -6.89 7.63
C VAL A 331 1.56 -7.84 7.09
N THR A 332 1.40 -9.17 7.22
CA THR A 332 2.30 -10.14 6.59
C THR A 332 2.34 -9.99 5.07
N ALA A 333 1.17 -9.79 4.42
CA ALA A 333 1.12 -9.54 2.97
C ALA A 333 1.87 -8.25 2.60
N ALA A 334 1.61 -7.16 3.34
CA ALA A 334 2.22 -5.86 3.11
C ALA A 334 3.74 -5.90 3.30
N ILE A 335 4.24 -6.55 4.36
CA ILE A 335 5.68 -6.72 4.63
C ILE A 335 6.33 -7.57 3.53
N THR A 336 5.70 -8.69 3.13
CA THR A 336 6.22 -9.54 2.05
C THR A 336 6.35 -8.74 0.75
N HIS A 337 5.32 -7.97 0.42
CA HIS A 337 5.31 -7.14 -0.77
C HIS A 337 6.34 -6.00 -0.69
N SER A 338 6.58 -5.47 0.52
CA SER A 338 7.43 -4.30 0.75
C SER A 338 8.93 -4.54 0.67
N PHE A 339 9.36 -5.79 0.52
CA PHE A 339 10.73 -6.09 0.09
C PHE A 339 11.00 -5.60 -1.33
N PHE A 340 9.96 -5.48 -2.17
CA PHE A 340 10.10 -5.31 -3.62
C PHE A 340 9.49 -4.02 -4.18
N LEU A 341 8.54 -3.43 -3.47
CA LEU A 341 7.89 -2.15 -3.82
C LEU A 341 7.66 -1.34 -2.54
N ASN A 342 7.69 0.01 -2.61
CA ASN A 342 7.50 0.88 -1.45
C ASN A 342 6.04 0.91 -0.94
N SER A 343 5.55 -0.24 -0.48
CA SER A 343 4.13 -0.51 -0.24
C SER A 343 3.65 -0.13 1.13
N LEU A 344 4.52 -0.16 2.15
CA LEU A 344 4.13 0.22 3.51
C LEU A 344 3.93 1.73 3.66
N PHE A 345 4.52 2.53 2.77
CA PHE A 345 4.32 3.97 2.67
C PHE A 345 3.34 4.37 1.55
N TYR A 346 2.79 3.40 0.82
CA TYR A 346 1.82 3.66 -0.24
C TYR A 346 0.46 4.05 0.39
N PRO A 347 -0.10 5.24 0.06
CA PRO A 347 -1.28 5.78 0.74
C PRO A 347 -2.48 4.83 0.77
N LEU A 348 -2.72 4.10 -0.33
CA LEU A 348 -3.84 3.16 -0.39
C LEU A 348 -3.63 1.92 0.48
N VAL A 349 -2.39 1.44 0.61
CA VAL A 349 -2.09 0.31 1.50
C VAL A 349 -2.31 0.72 2.95
N ILE A 350 -1.85 1.92 3.33
CA ILE A 350 -2.10 2.48 4.66
C ILE A 350 -3.62 2.65 4.88
N LEU A 351 -4.34 3.23 3.92
CA LEU A 351 -5.80 3.39 4.01
C LEU A 351 -6.51 2.05 4.16
N TRP A 352 -6.13 1.04 3.39
CA TRP A 352 -6.71 -0.30 3.50
C TRP A 352 -6.48 -0.89 4.88
N LEU A 353 -5.25 -0.83 5.40
CA LEU A 353 -4.93 -1.32 6.75
C LEU A 353 -5.73 -0.55 7.82
N SER A 354 -5.87 0.77 7.68
CA SER A 354 -6.70 1.62 8.53
C SER A 354 -8.18 1.20 8.50
N LEU A 355 -8.72 0.85 7.33
CA LEU A 355 -10.10 0.34 7.20
C LEU A 355 -10.31 -1.02 7.88
N LEU A 356 -9.27 -1.84 8.04
CA LEU A 356 -9.39 -3.13 8.73
C LEU A 356 -9.46 -2.99 10.25
N LEU A 357 -8.96 -1.87 10.80
CA LEU A 357 -9.10 -1.53 12.21
C LEU A 357 -10.57 -1.24 12.50
N LYS A 358 -11.18 -2.10 13.32
CA LYS A 358 -12.45 -1.76 13.95
C LYS A 358 -12.15 -0.91 15.18
N PRO A 359 -12.86 0.20 15.41
CA PRO A 359 -13.09 0.66 16.76
C PRO A 359 -13.67 -0.54 17.51
N LYS A 360 -13.07 -0.96 18.63
CA LYS A 360 -13.72 -1.96 19.49
C LYS A 360 -15.12 -1.41 19.78
N ASP A 361 -16.14 -2.25 19.62
CA ASP A 361 -17.51 -1.87 19.93
C ASP A 361 -17.50 -1.20 21.29
N TYR A 362 -17.95 0.06 21.29
CA TYR A 362 -18.07 0.91 22.46
C TYR A 362 -19.06 0.27 23.42
N LYS A 363 -18.61 -0.74 24.17
CA LYS A 363 -19.20 -1.00 25.47
C LYS A 363 -18.50 -0.03 26.41
N SER A 364 -19.23 1.02 26.75
CA SER A 364 -19.03 1.75 28.00
C SER A 364 -18.91 0.75 29.16
N PRO A 365 -18.23 1.12 30.26
CA PRO A 365 -18.37 0.38 31.52
C PRO A 365 -19.85 0.14 31.85
#